data_AF-A0A1E1WYA5-F1
#
_entry.id   AF-A0A1E1WYA5-F1
#
_cell.length_a   1.000
_cell.length_b   1.000
_cell.length_c   1.000
_cell.angle_alpha   90.00
_cell.angle_beta   90.00
_cell.angle_gamma   90.00
#
_symmetry.space_group_name_H-M   'P 1'
#
loop_
_entity.id
_entity.type
_entity.pdbx_description
1 polymer ?
#
loop_
_entity_poly.entity_id
_entity_poly.type
_entity_poly.pdbx_seq_one_letter_code
_entity_poly.pdbx_strand_id
1 'polypeptide(L)'
;GTFTKDILYELHRRQPHRFHFMTKFNAKSASWKDFELVVLDGELRDFARCVHCKNFVSYSSKKGTGSMLRHRCHAKESYFTAEEHNR
;
A
#
# COMPACT_ATOMS: atom_id res chain seq x y z
N GLY A 1 4.34 -20.09 2.53
CA GLY A 1 3.95 -19.72 3.91
C GLY A 1 3.06 -18.49 3.85
N THR A 2 2.05 -18.40 4.71
CA THR A 2 1.13 -17.26 4.74
C THR A 2 1.85 -16.02 5.25
N PHE A 3 1.94 -14.96 4.45
CA PHE A 3 2.49 -13.68 4.89
C PHE A 3 1.47 -12.93 5.74
N THR A 4 1.93 -12.38 6.87
CA THR A 4 1.17 -11.40 7.66
C THR A 4 1.74 -9.99 7.43
N LYS A 5 1.01 -8.95 7.86
CA LYS A 5 1.50 -7.57 7.78
C LYS A 5 2.79 -7.38 8.57
N ASP A 6 2.86 -7.91 9.78
CA ASP A 6 4.02 -7.74 10.66
C ASP A 6 5.28 -8.38 10.08
N ILE A 7 5.13 -9.56 9.46
CA ILE A 7 6.22 -10.20 8.72
C ILE A 7 6.67 -9.33 7.55
N LEU A 8 5.73 -8.74 6.79
CA LEU A 8 6.09 -7.82 5.70
C LEU A 8 6.80 -6.56 6.19
N TYR A 9 6.38 -5.98 7.32
CA TYR A 9 7.08 -4.84 7.90
C TYR A 9 8.50 -5.19 8.31
N GLU A 10 8.68 -6.29 9.03
CA GLU A 10 10.00 -6.70 9.51
C GLU A 10 10.92 -7.06 8.34
N LEU A 11 10.40 -7.75 7.32
CA LEU A 11 11.15 -8.03 6.10
C LEU A 11 11.51 -6.77 5.33
N HIS A 12 10.57 -5.85 5.12
CA HIS A 12 10.85 -4.60 4.41
C HIS A 12 11.87 -3.74 5.16
N ARG A 13 11.83 -3.75 6.50
CA ARG A 13 12.82 -3.06 7.34
C ARG A 13 14.22 -3.66 7.20
N ARG A 14 14.33 -4.99 7.19
CA ARG A 14 15.63 -5.69 7.12
C ARG A 14 16.20 -5.77 5.70
N GLN A 15 15.34 -5.96 4.71
CA GLN A 15 15.70 -6.29 3.32
C GLN A 15 14.80 -5.54 2.33
N PRO A 16 14.85 -4.20 2.30
CA PRO A 16 13.97 -3.38 1.45
C PRO A 16 14.17 -3.64 -0.04
N HIS A 17 15.39 -4.02 -0.47
CA HIS A 17 15.72 -4.30 -1.87
C HIS A 17 14.96 -5.50 -2.46
N ARG A 18 14.40 -6.38 -1.63
CA ARG A 18 13.56 -7.51 -2.08
C ARG A 18 12.16 -7.07 -2.51
N PHE A 19 11.78 -5.84 -2.18
CA PHE A 19 10.46 -5.30 -2.44
C PHE A 19 10.45 -4.41 -3.68
N HIS A 20 9.48 -4.66 -4.56
CA HIS A 20 9.10 -3.75 -5.62
C HIS A 20 7.66 -3.30 -5.42
N PHE A 21 7.39 -2.03 -5.66
CA PHE A 21 6.07 -1.43 -5.51
C PHE A 21 5.57 -0.97 -6.87
N MET A 22 4.41 -1.49 -7.28
CA MET A 22 3.84 -1.24 -8.60
C MET A 22 2.52 -0.50 -8.47
N THR A 23 2.44 0.70 -9.04
CA THR A 23 1.19 1.46 -9.18
C THR A 23 0.28 0.80 -10.22
N LYS A 24 -1.05 0.87 -10.02
CA LYS A 24 -2.02 0.45 -11.03
C LYS A 24 -2.67 1.66 -11.68
N PHE A 25 -2.03 2.20 -12.73
CA PHE A 25 -2.51 3.40 -13.43
C PHE A 25 -3.84 3.23 -14.18
N ASN A 26 -4.27 1.99 -14.48
CA ASN A 26 -5.51 1.69 -15.22
C ASN A 26 -6.50 0.79 -14.45
N ALA A 27 -6.44 0.78 -13.11
CA ALA A 27 -7.38 -0.02 -12.36
C ALA A 27 -8.80 0.57 -12.37
N LYS A 28 -9.81 -0.30 -12.52
CA LYS A 28 -11.23 0.08 -12.43
C LYS A 28 -11.62 0.75 -11.10
N SER A 29 -10.83 0.55 -10.03
CA SER A 29 -11.09 1.18 -8.73
C SER A 29 -10.21 2.41 -8.55
N ALA A 30 -10.84 3.56 -8.33
CA ALA A 30 -10.15 4.83 -8.02
C ALA A 30 -9.26 4.73 -6.77
N SER A 31 -9.47 3.74 -5.90
CA SER A 31 -8.67 3.51 -4.69
C SER A 31 -7.19 3.31 -5.01
N TRP A 32 -6.84 2.77 -6.19
CA TRP A 32 -5.45 2.49 -6.55
C TRP A 32 -4.56 3.73 -6.70
N LYS A 33 -5.14 4.94 -6.75
CA LYS A 33 -4.34 6.18 -6.72
C LYS A 33 -3.54 6.36 -5.43
N ASP A 34 -4.01 5.76 -4.33
CA ASP A 34 -3.42 5.92 -2.99
C ASP A 34 -2.61 4.68 -2.55
N PHE A 35 -2.47 3.67 -3.43
CA PHE A 35 -1.87 2.39 -3.09
C PHE A 35 -1.06 1.76 -4.23
N GLU A 36 -0.02 1.03 -3.87
CA GLU A 36 0.83 0.25 -4.76
C GLU A 36 0.71 -1.23 -4.42
N LEU A 37 0.81 -2.10 -5.44
CA LEU A 37 0.96 -3.54 -5.23
C LEU A 37 2.30 -3.84 -4.59
N VAL A 38 2.32 -4.86 -3.73
CA VAL A 38 3.55 -5.39 -3.14
C VAL A 38 4.04 -6.58 -3.96
N VAL A 39 5.23 -6.46 -4.54
CA VAL A 39 5.97 -7.57 -5.15
C VAL A 39 7.16 -7.88 -4.26
N LEU A 40 7.31 -9.14 -3.85
CA LEU A 40 8.38 -9.60 -2.98
C LEU A 40 9.08 -10.77 -3.66
N ASP A 41 10.37 -10.59 -3.99
CA ASP A 41 11.19 -11.54 -4.75
C ASP A 41 10.60 -11.90 -6.12
N GLY A 42 10.05 -10.90 -6.82
CA GLY A 42 9.41 -11.10 -8.12
C GLY A 42 7.98 -11.67 -8.05
N GLU A 43 7.50 -12.07 -6.88
CA GLU A 43 6.14 -12.59 -6.71
C GLU A 43 5.17 -11.52 -6.21
N LEU A 44 4.01 -11.40 -6.87
CA LEU A 44 2.93 -10.55 -6.40
C LEU A 44 2.35 -11.09 -5.09
N ARG A 45 2.28 -10.23 -4.07
CA ARG A 45 1.68 -10.57 -2.78
C ARG A 45 0.25 -10.07 -2.70
N ASP A 46 -0.54 -10.75 -1.87
CA ASP A 46 -1.92 -10.37 -1.51
C ASP A 46 -1.95 -9.18 -0.54
N PHE A 47 -1.13 -8.17 -0.84
CA PHE A 47 -0.98 -6.94 -0.08
C PHE A 47 -0.79 -5.75 -1.01
N ALA A 48 -1.26 -4.61 -0.55
CA ALA A 48 -0.97 -3.31 -1.13
C ALA A 48 -0.28 -2.44 -0.07
N ARG A 49 0.56 -1.50 -0.51
CA ARG A 49 1.20 -0.49 0.34
C ARG A 49 0.52 0.85 0.09
N CYS A 50 0.11 1.55 1.15
CA CYS A 50 -0.37 2.91 1.03
C CYS A 50 0.80 3.85 0.69
N VAL A 51 0.64 4.71 -0.33
CA VAL A 51 1.73 5.62 -0.72
C VAL A 51 1.98 6.73 0.30
N HIS A 52 0.97 7.07 1.12
CA HIS A 52 1.01 8.16 2.08
C HIS A 52 1.65 7.75 3.41
N CYS A 53 1.09 6.73 4.08
CA CYS A 53 1.59 6.27 5.39
C CYS A 53 2.55 5.07 5.32
N LYS A 54 2.82 4.56 4.10
CA LYS A 54 3.65 3.36 3.85
C LYS A 54 3.15 2.08 4.53
N ASN A 55 1.91 2.07 5.04
CA ASN A 55 1.34 0.89 5.68
C ASN A 55 0.93 -0.21 4.69
N PHE A 56 1.10 -1.46 5.10
CA PHE A 56 0.63 -2.62 4.37
C PHE A 56 -0.84 -2.92 4.68
N VAL A 57 -1.64 -3.13 3.65
CA VAL A 57 -3.05 -3.53 3.73
C VAL A 57 -3.26 -4.81 2.93
N SER A 58 -4.07 -5.72 3.46
CA SER A 58 -4.42 -6.94 2.74
C SER A 58 -5.16 -6.59 1.46
N TYR A 59 -4.81 -7.26 0.36
CA TYR A 59 -5.44 -7.10 -0.94
C TYR A 59 -5.64 -8.48 -1.54
N SER A 60 -6.76 -8.72 -2.23
CA SER A 60 -6.93 -9.94 -3.01
C SER A 60 -7.64 -9.58 -4.30
N SER A 61 -7.13 -10.08 -5.42
CA SER A 61 -7.80 -9.93 -6.72
C SER A 61 -9.22 -10.52 -6.71
N LYS A 62 -9.49 -11.54 -5.88
CA LYS A 62 -10.81 -12.18 -5.74
C LYS A 62 -11.77 -11.40 -4.84
N LYS A 63 -11.28 -10.87 -3.72
CA LYS A 63 -12.12 -10.13 -2.73
C LYS A 63 -12.16 -8.61 -2.98
N GLY A 64 -11.40 -8.12 -3.96
CA GLY A 64 -11.39 -6.71 -4.37
C GLY A 64 -10.66 -5.79 -3.40
N THR A 65 -10.99 -4.50 -3.46
CA THR A 65 -10.27 -3.39 -2.80
C THR A 65 -10.87 -3.00 -1.44
N GLY A 66 -11.72 -3.84 -0.83
CA GLY A 66 -12.45 -3.48 0.40
C GLY A 66 -11.58 -3.08 1.59
N SER A 67 -10.41 -3.72 1.76
CA SER A 67 -9.45 -3.36 2.81
C SER A 67 -8.73 -2.04 2.53
N MET A 68 -8.50 -1.71 1.25
CA MET A 68 -7.91 -0.44 0.84
C MET A 68 -8.87 0.72 1.08
N LEU A 69 -10.16 0.51 0.77
CA LEU A 69 -11.23 1.50 1.01
C LEU A 69 -11.45 1.79 2.50
N ARG A 70 -11.33 0.76 3.35
CA ARG A 70 -11.46 0.88 4.81
C ARG A 70 -10.22 1.41 5.51
N HIS A 71 -9.11 1.59 4.79
CA HIS A 71 -7.87 2.07 5.38
C HIS A 71 -8.00 3.55 5.77
N ARG A 72 -7.94 3.82 7.08
CA ARG A 72 -7.89 5.19 7.60
C ARG A 72 -6.43 5.65 7.63
N CYS A 73 -6.07 6.50 6.66
CA CYS A 73 -4.72 7.02 6.52
C CYS A 73 -4.60 8.38 7.23
N HIS A 74 -4.12 8.39 8.47
CA HIS A 74 -3.89 9.63 9.22
C HIS A 74 -2.85 10.54 8.58
N ALA A 75 -1.89 9.98 7.81
CA ALA A 75 -0.90 10.76 7.07
C ALA A 75 -1.49 11.52 5.88
N LYS A 76 -2.65 11.09 5.36
CA LYS A 76 -3.35 11.78 4.27
C LYS A 76 -4.06 13.04 4.78
N GLU A 77 -4.61 12.99 6.00
CA GLU A 77 -5.21 14.17 6.66
C GLU A 77 -4.17 15.28 6.90
N SER A 78 -2.92 14.91 7.25
CA SER A 78 -1.82 15.87 7.40
C SER A 78 -1.21 16.38 6.10
N TYR A 79 -1.35 15.63 4.99
CA TYR A 79 -0.84 16.08 3.68
C TYR A 79 -1.71 17.20 3.09
N PHE A 80 -3.03 17.13 3.31
CA PHE A 80 -3.94 18.22 2.93
C PHE A 80 -3.67 19.52 3.70
N THR A 81 -3.34 19.44 5.00
CA THR A 81 -3.06 20.64 5.80
C THR A 81 -1.66 21.22 5.56
N ALA A 82 -0.69 20.42 5.10
CA ALA A 82 0.65 20.92 4.75
C ALA A 82 0.67 21.68 3.41
N GLU A 83 -0.16 21.31 2.43
CA GLU A 83 -0.23 22.01 1.14
C GLU A 83 -1.02 23.33 1.21
N GLU A 84 -1.93 23.50 2.17
CA GLU A 84 -2.68 24.77 2.36
C GLU A 84 -1.87 25.87 3.08
N HIS A 85 -0.82 25.53 3.84
CA HIS A 85 0.00 26.54 4.53
C HIS A 85 1.15 27.09 3.68
N ASN A 86 1.35 26.56 2.47
CA ASN A 86 2.43 26.96 1.56
C ASN A 86 1.89 27.56 0.25
N ARG A 87 0.68 28.13 0.30
CA ARG A 87 0.02 28.82 -0.82
C ARG A 87 -0.34 30.25 -0.45
#